data_AF-A0A8J3A9L2-F1
#
_entry.id   AF-A0A8J3A9L2-F1
#
_cell.length_a   1.000
_cell.length_b   1.000
_cell.length_c   1.000
_cell.angle_alpha   90.00
_cell.angle_beta   90.00
_cell.angle_gamma   90.00
#
_symmetry.space_group_name_H-M   'P 1'
#
loop_
_entity.id
_entity.type
_entity.pdbx_description
1 polymer ?
#
loop_
_entity_poly.entity_id
_entity_poly.type
_entity_poly.pdbx_seq_one_letter_code
_entity_poly.pdbx_strand_id
1 'polypeptide(L)'
;MTTTEPTDAAGPPATAARVRVKLPTHLRTLARTGSEVHLEVATPVTVRAVLDALETTYPVLRGTIRDHGTGRRRAFVRFYACGRDLSHDPVDDPLPEAVVRGDEPFAVVGAMAGG
;
A
#
# COMPACT_ATOMS: atom_id res chain seq x y z
N MET A 1 15.00 -26.76 -31.94
CA MET A 1 15.20 -25.30 -32.12
C MET A 1 14.59 -24.62 -30.91
N THR A 2 15.47 -24.07 -30.07
CA THR A 2 15.24 -23.14 -28.95
C THR A 2 14.39 -23.62 -27.75
N THR A 3 15.14 -24.14 -26.78
CA THR A 3 14.96 -24.06 -25.31
C THR A 3 14.64 -22.63 -24.81
N THR A 4 14.19 -22.53 -23.54
CA THR A 4 14.36 -21.41 -22.55
C THR A 4 13.04 -20.66 -22.25
N GLU A 5 12.40 -20.59 -21.07
CA GLU A 5 12.51 -21.16 -19.71
C GLU A 5 11.10 -21.10 -19.06
N PRO A 6 10.78 -21.90 -18.03
CA PRO A 6 9.76 -21.51 -17.06
C PRO A 6 10.30 -20.34 -16.23
N THR A 7 9.67 -19.16 -16.31
CA THR A 7 9.89 -18.09 -15.33
C THR A 7 9.24 -18.50 -14.01
N ASP A 8 9.85 -19.48 -13.34
CA ASP A 8 9.77 -19.64 -11.90
C ASP A 8 10.69 -18.57 -11.30
N ALA A 9 10.17 -17.36 -11.23
CA ALA A 9 10.71 -16.35 -10.32
C ALA A 9 10.03 -16.56 -8.97
N ALA A 10 10.24 -17.74 -8.35
CA ALA A 10 10.25 -17.81 -6.91
C ALA A 10 11.41 -16.91 -6.44
N GLY A 11 11.10 -15.63 -6.29
CA GLY A 11 11.99 -14.67 -5.64
C GLY A 11 12.40 -15.20 -4.27
N PRO A 12 13.49 -14.66 -3.68
CA PRO A 12 13.93 -15.04 -2.33
C PRO A 12 12.73 -15.07 -1.38
N PRO A 13 12.72 -15.91 -0.32
CA PRO A 13 11.56 -16.10 0.54
C PRO A 13 11.00 -14.74 0.90
N ALA A 14 9.73 -14.51 0.54
CA ALA A 14 9.08 -13.22 0.62
C ALA A 14 9.31 -12.66 2.02
N THR A 15 10.29 -11.76 2.15
CA THR A 15 10.62 -11.19 3.43
C THR A 15 9.50 -10.22 3.71
N ALA A 16 8.65 -10.56 4.68
CA ALA A 16 7.57 -9.68 5.07
C ALA A 16 8.15 -8.57 5.95
N ALA A 17 8.04 -7.33 5.48
CA ALA A 17 8.36 -6.15 6.25
C ALA A 17 7.13 -5.71 7.04
N ARG A 18 7.31 -5.32 8.30
CA ARG A 18 6.24 -4.82 9.14
C ARG A 18 6.12 -3.31 8.99
N VAL A 19 5.24 -2.87 8.10
CA VAL A 19 5.05 -1.46 7.76
C VAL A 19 3.94 -0.87 8.61
N ARG A 20 4.17 0.35 9.11
CA ARG A 20 3.14 1.15 9.79
C ARG A 20 2.38 1.97 8.77
N VAL A 21 1.06 1.82 8.73
CA VAL A 21 0.19 2.56 7.81
C VAL A 21 -0.72 3.47 8.61
N LYS A 22 -0.61 4.77 8.39
CA LYS A 22 -1.49 5.78 8.98
C LYS A 22 -2.68 5.99 8.06
N LEU A 23 -3.85 5.60 8.54
CA LEU A 23 -5.10 5.77 7.81
C LEU A 23 -5.68 7.16 8.09
N PRO A 24 -6.50 7.75 7.21
CA PRO A 24 -7.27 8.95 7.48
C PRO A 24 -8.56 8.59 8.24
N THR A 25 -9.17 9.56 8.92
CA THR A 25 -10.31 9.36 9.83
C THR A 25 -11.45 8.54 9.21
N HIS A 26 -11.82 8.81 7.96
CA HIS A 26 -12.89 8.08 7.28
C HIS A 26 -12.58 6.58 7.11
N LEU A 27 -11.35 6.23 6.71
CA LEU A 27 -10.96 4.82 6.56
C LEU A 27 -10.85 4.11 7.90
N ARG A 28 -10.39 4.80 8.96
CA ARG A 28 -10.35 4.24 10.32
C ARG A 28 -11.75 3.88 10.81
N THR A 29 -12.75 4.71 10.54
CA THR A 29 -14.16 4.44 10.89
C THR A 29 -14.69 3.22 10.12
N LEU A 30 -14.41 3.13 8.81
CA LEU A 30 -14.84 2.01 7.96
C LEU A 30 -14.20 0.68 8.36
N ALA A 31 -12.86 0.68 8.55
CA ALA A 31 -12.11 -0.49 8.94
C ALA A 31 -12.13 -0.76 10.45
N ARG A 32 -12.81 0.09 11.24
CA ARG A 32 -12.88 0.05 12.71
C ARG A 32 -11.49 -0.09 13.35
N THR A 33 -10.53 0.70 12.85
CA THR A 33 -9.13 0.65 13.29
C THR A 33 -8.74 1.86 14.11
N GLY A 34 -7.58 1.77 14.77
CA GLY A 34 -6.90 2.92 15.35
C GLY A 34 -6.29 3.85 14.30
N SER A 35 -5.53 4.84 14.78
CA SER A 35 -4.90 5.85 13.92
C SER A 35 -3.89 5.30 12.92
N GLU A 36 -3.22 4.24 13.32
CA GLU A 36 -2.17 3.55 12.60
C GLU A 36 -2.44 2.05 12.70
N VAL A 37 -2.16 1.33 11.61
CA VAL A 37 -2.25 -0.12 11.54
C VAL A 37 -0.90 -0.68 11.13
N HIS A 38 -0.57 -1.85 11.63
CA HIS A 38 0.67 -2.53 11.28
C HIS A 38 0.32 -3.62 10.27
N LEU A 39 0.92 -3.55 9.08
CA LEU A 39 0.70 -4.51 8.01
C LEU A 39 1.99 -5.26 7.73
N GLU A 40 1.85 -6.54 7.43
CA GLU A 40 2.93 -7.36 6.90
C GLU A 40 2.88 -7.27 5.38
N VAL A 41 3.95 -6.74 4.79
CA VAL A 41 4.03 -6.45 3.36
C VAL A 41 5.20 -7.21 2.77
N ALA A 42 4.95 -7.99 1.71
CA ALA A 42 5.99 -8.72 1.02
C ALA A 42 6.99 -7.76 0.37
N THR A 43 8.28 -8.09 0.43
CA THR A 43 9.32 -7.38 -0.34
C THR A 43 9.25 -7.75 -1.83
N PRO A 44 9.46 -6.79 -2.75
CA PRO A 44 9.77 -5.39 -2.50
C PRO A 44 8.56 -4.63 -1.94
N VAL A 45 8.80 -3.87 -0.87
CA VAL A 45 7.74 -3.07 -0.21
C VAL A 45 7.47 -1.85 -1.08
N THR A 46 6.45 -1.95 -1.90
CA THR A 46 6.00 -0.87 -2.81
C THR A 46 4.66 -0.32 -2.34
N VAL A 47 4.24 0.83 -2.88
CA VAL A 47 2.88 1.36 -2.66
C VAL A 47 1.84 0.31 -3.05
N ARG A 48 2.05 -0.40 -4.16
CA ARG A 48 1.17 -1.49 -4.59
C ARG A 48 1.07 -2.58 -3.52
N ALA A 49 2.20 -3.08 -3.04
CA ALA A 49 2.23 -4.17 -2.06
C ALA A 49 1.58 -3.77 -0.72
N VAL A 50 1.80 -2.54 -0.25
CA VAL A 50 1.15 -2.01 0.97
C VAL A 50 -0.37 -1.96 0.80
N LEU A 51 -0.84 -1.49 -0.34
CA LEU A 51 -2.27 -1.44 -0.64
C LEU A 51 -2.88 -2.83 -0.76
N ASP A 52 -2.20 -3.77 -1.41
CA ASP A 52 -2.64 -5.16 -1.54
C ASP A 52 -2.76 -5.84 -0.16
N ALA A 53 -1.77 -5.62 0.70
CA ALA A 53 -1.80 -6.10 2.09
C ALA A 53 -2.96 -5.45 2.87
N LEU A 54 -3.13 -4.13 2.76
CA LEU A 54 -4.21 -3.40 3.44
C LEU A 54 -5.59 -3.90 3.00
N GLU A 55 -5.80 -4.10 1.69
CA GLU A 55 -7.04 -4.62 1.12
C GLU A 55 -7.28 -6.10 1.48
N THR A 56 -6.23 -6.87 1.77
CA THR A 56 -6.31 -8.25 2.23
C THR A 56 -6.69 -8.32 3.72
N THR A 57 -6.08 -7.47 4.55
CA THR A 57 -6.39 -7.37 5.98
C THR A 57 -7.74 -6.71 6.23
N TYR A 58 -8.09 -5.70 5.44
CA TYR A 58 -9.34 -4.94 5.56
C TYR A 58 -10.10 -4.95 4.22
N PRO A 59 -10.82 -6.04 3.91
CA PRO A 59 -11.62 -6.14 2.69
C PRO A 59 -12.66 -5.03 2.55
N VAL A 60 -13.11 -4.45 3.66
CA VAL A 60 -14.03 -3.30 3.70
C VAL A 60 -13.46 -2.03 3.06
N LEU A 61 -12.13 -1.92 2.93
CA LEU A 61 -11.48 -0.79 2.27
C LEU A 61 -11.34 -0.99 0.75
N ARG A 62 -11.58 -2.21 0.23
CA ARG A 62 -11.57 -2.47 -1.22
C ARG A 62 -12.64 -1.62 -1.90
N GLY A 63 -12.30 -1.00 -3.03
CA GLY A 63 -13.19 -0.07 -3.73
C GLY A 63 -13.15 1.38 -3.23
N THR A 64 -12.60 1.63 -2.02
CA THR A 64 -12.45 3.00 -1.49
C THR A 64 -11.14 3.65 -1.93
N ILE A 65 -10.06 2.88 -1.95
CA ILE A 65 -8.71 3.36 -2.32
C ILE A 65 -8.43 3.14 -3.82
N ARG A 66 -8.80 1.97 -4.34
CA ARG A 66 -8.71 1.62 -5.76
C ARG A 66 -10.09 1.39 -6.34
N ASP A 67 -10.32 1.90 -7.56
CA ASP A 67 -11.58 1.66 -8.27
C ASP A 67 -11.69 0.18 -8.66
N HIS A 68 -12.78 -0.47 -8.25
CA HIS A 68 -12.99 -1.91 -8.43
C HIS A 68 -13.26 -2.31 -9.90
N GLY A 69 -13.60 -1.36 -10.78
CA GLY A 69 -13.89 -1.61 -12.20
C GLY A 69 -12.68 -1.41 -13.12
N THR A 70 -11.76 -0.53 -12.75
CA THR A 70 -10.64 -0.14 -13.63
C THR A 70 -9.25 -0.38 -13.02
N GLY A 71 -9.16 -0.70 -11.73
CA GLY A 71 -7.88 -0.80 -11.01
C GLY A 71 -7.12 0.52 -10.90
N ARG A 72 -7.69 1.63 -11.42
CA ARG A 72 -7.08 2.95 -11.38
C ARG A 72 -7.28 3.53 -9.98
N ARG A 73 -6.20 4.12 -9.44
CA ARG A 73 -6.26 4.92 -8.22
C ARG A 73 -7.27 6.06 -8.43
N ARG A 74 -8.25 6.18 -7.52
CA ARG A 74 -9.14 7.35 -7.54
C ARG A 74 -8.28 8.59 -7.29
N ALA A 75 -8.47 9.64 -8.09
CA ALA A 75 -7.65 10.87 -8.10
C ALA A 75 -7.56 11.62 -6.75
N PHE A 76 -8.31 11.16 -5.74
CA PHE A 76 -8.47 11.80 -4.45
C PHE A 76 -7.68 11.14 -3.32
N VAL A 77 -6.96 10.03 -3.53
CA VAL A 77 -6.08 9.45 -2.49
C VAL A 77 -4.66 9.93 -2.71
N ARG A 78 -4.01 10.48 -1.69
CA ARG A 78 -2.60 10.88 -1.66
C ARG A 78 -1.81 9.97 -0.71
N PHE A 79 -0.54 9.79 -1.02
CA PHE A 79 0.38 8.94 -0.26
C PHE A 79 1.56 9.76 0.21
N TYR A 80 1.88 9.65 1.50
CA TYR A 80 3.03 10.30 2.08
C TYR A 80 3.87 9.28 2.85
N ALA A 81 5.18 9.39 2.75
CA ALA A 81 6.14 8.57 3.47
C ALA A 81 7.33 9.42 3.85
N CYS A 82 7.82 9.33 5.09
CA CYS A 82 8.97 10.13 5.56
C CYS A 82 8.82 11.64 5.27
N GLY A 83 7.60 12.17 5.35
CA GLY A 83 7.29 13.57 5.01
C GLY A 83 7.37 13.91 3.51
N ARG A 84 7.65 12.96 2.62
CA ARG A 84 7.65 13.12 1.16
C ARG A 84 6.30 12.71 0.58
N ASP A 85 5.83 13.48 -0.40
CA ASP A 85 4.67 13.13 -1.20
C ASP A 85 5.06 12.06 -2.25
N LEU A 86 4.51 10.85 -2.12
CA LEU A 86 4.68 9.74 -3.07
C LEU A 86 3.46 9.63 -4.00
N SER A 87 2.57 10.62 -4.00
CA SER A 87 1.35 10.62 -4.79
C SER A 87 1.58 10.70 -6.29
N HIS A 88 2.77 11.07 -6.76
CA HIS A 88 3.08 11.18 -8.19
C HIS A 88 4.10 10.13 -8.63
N ASP A 89 4.62 9.37 -7.67
CA ASP A 89 5.59 8.33 -7.92
C ASP A 89 4.87 7.06 -8.44
N PRO A 90 5.56 6.25 -9.26
CA PRO A 90 5.07 4.94 -9.68
C PRO A 90 4.70 4.09 -8.46
N VAL A 91 3.54 3.41 -8.52
CA VAL A 91 3.09 2.55 -7.40
C VAL A 91 3.95 1.30 -7.21
N ASP A 92 4.75 0.97 -8.22
CA ASP A 92 5.68 -0.16 -8.25
C ASP A 92 7.09 0.24 -7.77
N ASP A 93 7.33 1.52 -7.47
CA ASP A 93 8.59 1.96 -6.90
C ASP A 93 8.70 1.54 -5.42
N PRO A 94 9.90 1.09 -4.99
CA PRO A 94 10.13 0.70 -3.60
C PRO A 94 9.99 1.90 -2.67
N LEU A 95 9.30 1.68 -1.54
CA LEU A 95 9.17 2.67 -0.49
C LEU A 95 10.52 2.96 0.18
N PRO A 96 10.69 4.15 0.78
CA PRO A 96 11.90 4.49 1.53
C PRO A 96 12.19 3.48 2.63
N GLU A 97 13.47 3.18 2.86
CA GLU A 97 13.90 2.15 3.81
C GLU A 97 13.33 2.37 5.23
N ALA A 98 13.17 3.63 5.67
CA ALA A 98 12.57 3.95 6.97
C ALA A 98 11.11 3.44 7.10
N VAL A 99 10.35 3.39 6.00
CA VAL A 99 9.00 2.78 5.99
C VAL A 99 9.08 1.26 6.00
N VAL A 100 10.03 0.70 5.24
CA VAL A 100 10.29 -0.75 5.19
C VAL A 100 10.70 -1.28 6.57
N ARG A 101 11.49 -0.52 7.32
CA ARG A 101 11.91 -0.85 8.69
C ARG A 101 10.82 -0.62 9.74
N GLY A 102 9.77 0.14 9.39
CA GLY A 102 8.71 0.54 10.32
C GLY A 102 9.08 1.70 11.24
N ASP A 103 10.19 2.39 10.96
CA ASP A 103 10.62 3.60 11.69
C ASP A 103 9.66 4.76 11.40
N GLU A 104 9.28 4.92 10.13
CA GLU A 104 8.37 5.95 9.64
C GLU A 104 7.06 5.35 9.11
N PRO A 105 5.88 5.94 9.39
CA PRO A 105 4.62 5.45 8.86
C PRO A 105 4.39 5.87 7.41
N PHE A 106 3.77 4.99 6.63
CA PHE A 106 3.14 5.30 5.36
C PHE A 106 1.76 5.91 5.58
N ALA A 107 1.59 7.19 5.28
CA ALA A 107 0.34 7.90 5.49
C ALA A 107 -0.52 7.90 4.21
N VAL A 108 -1.73 7.36 4.36
CA VAL A 108 -2.78 7.44 3.35
C VAL A 108 -3.65 8.66 3.68
N VAL A 109 -3.78 9.57 2.73
CA VAL A 109 -4.59 10.78 2.87
C VAL A 109 -5.69 10.74 1.82
N GLY A 110 -6.94 10.56 2.24
CA GLY A 110 -8.08 10.77 1.36
C GLY A 110 -8.39 12.27 1.30
N ALA A 111 -8.52 12.84 0.09
CA ALA A 111 -9.23 14.09 -0.07
C ALA A 111 -10.67 13.84 0.37
N MET A 112 -11.14 14.66 1.31
CA MET A 112 -12.49 14.55 1.85
C MET A 112 -13.48 14.67 0.70
N ALA A 113 -14.23 13.61 0.42
CA ALA A 113 -15.53 13.79 -0.23
C ALA A 113 -16.40 14.51 0.80
N GLY A 114 -16.40 15.84 0.75
CA GLY A 114 -17.39 16.65 1.45
C GLY A 114 -18.74 16.43 0.80
N GLY A 115 -19.70 15.93 1.58
CA GLY A 115 -21.07 15.65 1.18
C GLY A 115 -21.77 14.82 2.24
#